data_AF-A0A2V8V8Q7-F1
#
_entry.id   AF-A0A2V8V8Q7-F1
#
_cell.length_a   1.000
_cell.length_b   1.000
_cell.length_c   1.000
_cell.angle_alpha   90.00
_cell.angle_beta   90.00
_cell.angle_gamma   90.00
#
_symmetry.space_group_name_H-M   'P 1'
#
loop_
_entity.id
_entity.type
_entity.pdbx_description
1 polymer ?
#
loop_
_entity_poly.entity_id
_entity_poly.type
_entity_poly.pdbx_seq_one_letter_code
_entity_poly.pdbx_strand_id
1 'polypeptide(L)'
;MNREESALTRRQWLLSLGGGVALAGWSGMDLEAASQASSAALPPGIYEASREHLGHALADRGGFARLPADSEIEIVRPRSGRFQPAFFTQTQYPVIRRLVGLLLGEPEAAVIVDEIAEWIDLTASDSAAVRAAAHALSPAHHTLAVHYYGAQAVRRLEEFDPQKTSREGLAWLDTQSQERHSRTFAALDEPAQIAILDSISDNRPDVKTENTGTRFFHYMKERVIHGFYTSRAGLDELGYRGNAFYASPPGCEHLYA
;
A
#
# COMPACT_ATOMS: atom_id res chain seq x y z
N MET A 1 -36.08 -32.91 16.46
CA MET A 1 -35.89 -32.38 15.09
C MET A 1 -34.75 -31.37 15.17
N ASN A 2 -33.52 -31.84 14.93
CA ASN A 2 -32.31 -31.03 15.04
C ASN A 2 -32.21 -30.13 13.80
N ARG A 3 -32.20 -28.80 13.99
CA ARG A 3 -31.81 -27.85 12.95
C ARG A 3 -30.29 -27.82 12.91
N GLU A 4 -29.71 -28.26 11.80
CA GLU A 4 -28.32 -27.99 11.48
C GLU A 4 -28.11 -26.47 11.44
N GLU A 5 -27.24 -25.95 12.31
CA GLU A 5 -26.73 -24.59 12.20
C GLU A 5 -25.85 -24.52 10.95
N SER A 6 -26.42 -24.01 9.85
CA SER A 6 -25.65 -23.73 8.64
C SER A 6 -24.57 -22.70 8.96
N ALA A 7 -23.31 -23.10 8.91
CA ALA A 7 -22.18 -22.20 9.11
C ALA A 7 -22.25 -21.04 8.10
N LEU A 8 -22.43 -19.82 8.62
CA LEU A 8 -22.53 -18.60 7.82
C LEU A 8 -21.27 -18.41 6.99
N THR A 9 -21.43 -18.15 5.70
CA THR A 9 -20.30 -17.80 4.84
C THR A 9 -19.73 -16.43 5.22
N ARG A 10 -18.43 -16.20 5.00
CA ARG A 10 -17.74 -14.93 5.32
C ARG A 10 -18.47 -13.70 4.74
N ARG A 11 -19.08 -13.84 3.56
CA ARG A 11 -19.90 -12.82 2.91
C ARG A 11 -21.20 -12.53 3.68
N GLN A 12 -21.90 -13.56 4.14
CA GLN A 12 -23.13 -13.41 4.93
C GLN A 12 -22.85 -12.81 6.30
N TRP A 13 -21.70 -13.15 6.92
CA TRP A 13 -21.26 -12.54 8.16
C TRP A 13 -20.96 -11.03 7.99
N LEU A 14 -20.23 -10.64 6.94
CA LEU A 14 -19.97 -9.23 6.62
C LEU A 14 -21.27 -8.44 6.35
N LEU A 15 -22.23 -9.02 5.63
CA LEU A 15 -23.54 -8.40 5.39
C LEU A 15 -24.39 -8.27 6.67
N SER A 16 -24.25 -9.22 7.61
CA SER A 16 -24.95 -9.15 8.89
C SER A 16 -24.44 -8.05 9.82
N LEU A 17 -23.16 -7.69 9.72
CA LEU A 17 -22.58 -6.54 10.44
C LEU A 17 -23.12 -5.21 9.91
N GLY A 18 -23.32 -5.09 8.60
CA GLY A 18 -23.97 -3.91 7.99
C GLY A 18 -25.48 -3.84 8.31
N GLY A 19 -26.15 -4.99 8.40
CA GLY A 19 -27.56 -5.07 8.76
C GLY A 19 -27.86 -4.73 10.24
N GLY A 20 -26.91 -4.94 11.14
CA GLY A 20 -27.08 -4.68 12.58
C GLY A 20 -27.27 -3.20 12.94
N VAL A 21 -26.71 -2.27 12.16
CA VAL A 21 -26.91 -0.81 12.35
C VAL A 21 -28.28 -0.35 11.84
N ALA A 22 -28.90 -1.11 10.92
CA ALA A 22 -30.21 -0.80 10.37
C ALA A 22 -31.40 -1.31 11.23
N LEU A 23 -31.17 -2.09 12.29
CA LEU A 23 -32.21 -2.89 12.97
C LEU A 23 -32.62 -2.45 14.38
N ALA A 24 -32.16 -1.30 14.88
CA ALA A 24 -32.72 -0.65 16.09
C ALA A 24 -33.56 0.59 15.73
N GLY A 25 -34.29 0.51 14.60
CA GLY A 25 -34.96 1.62 13.93
C GLY A 25 -36.11 2.25 14.70
N TRP A 26 -36.78 3.23 14.09
CA TRP A 26 -38.12 3.63 14.51
C TRP A 26 -39.11 3.55 13.36
N SER A 27 -40.08 2.67 13.61
CA SER A 27 -41.34 2.51 12.90
C SER A 27 -42.06 3.84 12.75
N GLY A 28 -42.37 4.20 11.51
CA GLY A 28 -43.28 5.28 11.16
C GLY A 28 -42.66 6.67 11.31
N MET A 29 -42.21 7.24 10.20
CA MET A 29 -42.73 8.51 9.68
C MET A 29 -41.97 8.96 8.43
N ASP A 30 -42.78 9.41 7.48
CA ASP A 30 -42.59 10.57 6.61
C ASP A 30 -41.18 10.83 6.03
N LEU A 31 -41.02 10.43 4.77
CA LEU A 31 -39.85 10.68 3.92
C LEU A 31 -39.53 12.19 3.76
N GLU A 32 -40.50 13.09 4.00
CA GLU A 32 -40.24 14.53 3.99
C GLU A 32 -39.34 14.99 5.14
N ALA A 33 -39.45 14.38 6.33
CA ALA A 33 -38.63 14.75 7.50
C ALA A 33 -37.16 14.31 7.36
N ALA A 34 -36.91 13.16 6.73
CA ALA A 34 -35.55 12.66 6.46
C ALA A 34 -34.80 13.55 5.44
N SER A 35 -35.52 14.17 4.51
CA SER A 35 -34.93 15.09 3.53
C SER A 35 -34.42 16.39 4.16
N GLN A 36 -34.97 16.80 5.31
CA GLN A 36 -34.57 18.01 6.03
C GLN A 36 -33.43 17.78 7.02
N ALA A 37 -33.09 16.51 7.34
CA ALA A 37 -32.00 16.16 8.25
C ALA A 37 -30.61 16.07 7.56
N SER A 38 -30.53 16.21 6.22
CA SER A 38 -29.27 16.22 5.47
C SER A 38 -28.56 17.59 5.55
N SER A 39 -28.19 17.99 6.76
CA SER A 39 -27.27 19.12 6.99
C SER A 39 -25.97 18.70 7.70
N ALA A 40 -25.81 17.41 8.02
CA ALA A 40 -24.58 16.89 8.61
C ALA A 40 -23.59 16.52 7.50
N ALA A 41 -22.42 17.18 7.50
CA ALA A 41 -21.32 16.84 6.62
C ALA A 41 -20.88 15.39 6.82
N LEU A 42 -20.67 14.67 5.72
CA LEU A 42 -20.24 13.28 5.73
C LEU A 42 -18.84 13.13 6.37
N PRO A 43 -18.54 11.98 7.01
CA PRO A 43 -17.21 11.71 7.54
C PRO A 43 -16.11 11.79 6.45
N PRO A 44 -14.87 12.16 6.80
CA PRO A 44 -13.77 12.20 5.85
C PRO A 44 -13.59 10.87 5.11
N GLY A 45 -13.57 10.92 3.77
CA GLY A 45 -13.40 9.75 2.90
C GLY A 45 -14.70 9.07 2.46
N ILE A 46 -15.87 9.52 2.93
CA ILE A 46 -17.17 9.10 2.40
C ILE A 46 -17.73 10.24 1.55
N TYR A 47 -17.92 9.98 0.26
CA TYR A 47 -18.48 10.93 -0.68
C TYR A 47 -19.93 10.57 -0.96
N GLU A 48 -20.84 11.54 -0.91
CA GLU A 48 -22.16 11.39 -1.51
C GLU A 48 -21.95 11.40 -3.03
N ALA A 49 -22.14 10.26 -3.67
CA ALA A 49 -22.08 10.22 -5.13
C ALA A 49 -23.13 11.19 -5.66
N SER A 50 -22.72 12.19 -6.46
CA SER A 50 -23.66 13.16 -7.00
C SER A 50 -24.76 12.42 -7.78
N ARG A 51 -25.99 12.95 -7.76
CA ARG A 51 -27.11 12.33 -8.49
C ARG A 51 -26.80 12.18 -9.98
N GLU A 52 -26.00 13.07 -10.55
CA GLU A 52 -25.45 12.94 -11.90
C GLU A 52 -24.47 11.76 -12.01
N HIS A 53 -23.56 11.59 -11.04
CA HIS A 53 -22.61 10.48 -11.02
C HIS A 53 -23.31 9.11 -10.98
N LEU A 54 -24.33 8.97 -10.14
CA LEU A 54 -25.16 7.76 -10.08
C LEU A 54 -25.99 7.58 -11.35
N GLY A 55 -26.52 8.67 -11.91
CA GLY A 55 -27.24 8.67 -13.18
C GLY A 55 -26.39 8.17 -14.34
N HIS A 56 -25.16 8.67 -14.48
CA HIS A 56 -24.22 8.25 -15.53
C HIS A 56 -23.78 6.79 -15.36
N ALA A 57 -23.43 6.37 -14.14
CA ALA A 57 -22.99 5.00 -13.86
C ALA A 57 -24.09 3.95 -14.12
N LEU A 58 -25.36 4.31 -13.92
CA LEU A 58 -26.50 3.40 -14.11
C LEU A 58 -27.09 3.45 -15.53
N ALA A 59 -26.94 4.59 -16.23
CA ALA A 59 -27.44 4.76 -17.59
C ALA A 59 -26.49 4.17 -18.66
N ASP A 60 -25.22 4.02 -18.35
CA ASP A 60 -24.24 3.45 -19.28
C ASP A 60 -24.35 1.92 -19.33
N ARG A 61 -24.88 1.39 -20.44
CA ARG A 61 -24.92 -0.04 -20.75
C ARG A 61 -23.82 -0.47 -21.72
N GLY A 62 -22.84 0.39 -22.02
CA GLY A 62 -21.89 0.17 -23.10
C GLY A 62 -20.50 0.76 -22.85
N GLY A 63 -19.75 0.14 -21.92
CA GLY A 63 -18.31 0.33 -21.76
C GLY A 63 -17.94 1.65 -21.08
N PHE A 64 -17.15 1.54 -20.00
CA PHE A 64 -16.66 2.63 -19.15
C PHE A 64 -16.72 4.02 -19.79
N ALA A 65 -17.71 4.83 -19.39
CA ALA A 65 -17.82 6.23 -19.78
C ALA A 65 -16.45 6.94 -19.75
N ARG A 66 -16.10 7.64 -20.84
CA ARG A 66 -15.01 8.63 -20.80
C ARG A 66 -15.40 9.67 -19.76
N LEU A 67 -14.63 9.78 -18.70
CA LEU A 67 -14.91 10.75 -17.65
C LEU A 67 -14.66 12.17 -18.22
N PRO A 68 -15.32 13.20 -17.69
CA PRO A 68 -15.02 14.58 -18.02
C PRO A 68 -13.56 14.92 -17.68
N ALA A 69 -12.91 15.75 -18.49
CA ALA A 69 -11.49 16.11 -18.36
C ALA A 69 -11.12 16.86 -17.05
N ASP A 70 -12.09 17.12 -16.18
CA ASP A 70 -12.02 17.80 -14.89
C ASP A 70 -12.56 16.94 -13.72
N SER A 71 -12.93 15.69 -13.97
CA SER A 71 -13.34 14.70 -12.96
C SER A 71 -12.28 14.52 -11.88
N GLU A 72 -12.66 14.56 -10.60
CA GLU A 72 -11.76 14.29 -9.46
C GLU A 72 -11.20 12.85 -9.44
N ILE A 73 -11.85 11.94 -10.16
CA ILE A 73 -11.54 10.50 -10.24
C ILE A 73 -10.91 10.10 -11.58
N GLU A 74 -10.84 11.02 -12.54
CA GLU A 74 -9.94 10.90 -13.69
C GLU A 74 -8.74 11.80 -13.45
N ILE A 75 -7.67 11.62 -14.21
CA ILE A 75 -6.43 12.38 -14.10
C ILE A 75 -5.57 11.92 -12.91
N VAL A 76 -4.80 10.87 -13.17
CA VAL A 76 -3.39 10.88 -12.77
C VAL A 76 -2.85 12.24 -13.23
N ARG A 77 -2.71 13.21 -12.31
CA ARG A 77 -2.13 14.51 -12.60
C ARG A 77 -0.62 14.33 -12.53
N PRO A 78 0.08 14.21 -13.69
CA PRO A 78 1.52 14.05 -13.66
C PRO A 78 2.11 15.27 -12.95
N ARG A 79 3.12 15.06 -12.10
CA ARG A 79 3.78 16.19 -11.43
C ARG A 79 4.28 17.19 -12.47
N SER A 80 3.91 18.45 -12.29
CA SER A 80 4.33 19.56 -13.14
C SER A 80 5.70 20.14 -12.75
N GLY A 81 6.36 19.59 -11.72
CA GLY A 81 7.65 20.04 -11.21
C GLY A 81 8.47 18.95 -10.51
N ARG A 82 9.66 19.34 -10.04
CA ARG A 82 10.56 18.45 -9.30
C ARG A 82 9.87 17.94 -8.03
N PHE A 83 9.99 16.63 -7.78
CA PHE A 83 9.49 16.03 -6.54
C PHE A 83 10.15 16.67 -5.32
N GLN A 84 9.33 16.98 -4.31
CA GLN A 84 9.76 17.49 -3.01
C GLN A 84 9.47 16.40 -1.98
N PRO A 85 10.50 15.74 -1.43
CA PRO A 85 10.31 14.72 -0.40
C PRO A 85 9.59 15.27 0.83
N ALA A 86 8.60 14.54 1.31
CA ALA A 86 7.82 14.84 2.51
C ALA A 86 8.48 14.27 3.78
N PHE A 87 9.21 13.16 3.69
CA PHE A 87 9.85 12.52 4.84
C PHE A 87 11.38 12.59 4.78
N PHE A 88 11.98 12.12 3.68
CA PHE A 88 13.43 12.11 3.53
C PHE A 88 13.95 13.52 3.28
N THR A 89 15.15 13.84 3.75
CA THR A 89 15.76 15.13 3.40
C THR A 89 16.15 15.17 1.92
N GLN A 90 16.41 16.38 1.40
CA GLN A 90 16.91 16.58 0.04
C GLN A 90 18.21 15.80 -0.25
N THR A 91 19.00 15.49 0.78
CA THR A 91 20.24 14.72 0.67
C THR A 91 20.03 13.20 0.83
N GLN A 92 19.02 12.78 1.59
CA GLN A 92 18.67 11.38 1.78
C GLN A 92 17.86 10.80 0.63
N TYR A 93 16.98 11.60 0.01
CA TYR A 93 16.11 11.12 -1.06
C TYR A 93 16.87 10.52 -2.27
N PRO A 94 17.99 11.10 -2.75
CA PRO A 94 18.82 10.46 -3.77
C PRO A 94 19.37 9.08 -3.36
N VAL A 95 19.67 8.88 -2.07
CA VAL A 95 20.09 7.57 -1.54
C VAL A 95 18.94 6.57 -1.63
N ILE A 96 17.73 6.97 -1.25
CA ILE A 96 16.53 6.12 -1.37
C ILE A 96 16.28 5.72 -2.82
N ARG A 97 16.35 6.67 -3.76
CA ARG A 97 16.26 6.37 -5.20
C ARG A 97 17.31 5.36 -5.63
N ARG A 98 18.57 5.54 -5.22
CA ARG A 98 19.64 4.60 -5.56
C ARG A 98 19.39 3.21 -4.99
N LEU A 99 18.90 3.11 -3.76
CA LEU A 99 18.52 1.83 -3.16
C LEU A 99 17.41 1.12 -3.93
N VAL A 100 16.42 1.85 -4.46
CA VAL A 100 15.37 1.28 -5.33
C VAL A 100 16.01 0.60 -6.54
N GLY A 101 16.86 1.30 -7.29
CA GLY A 101 17.52 0.73 -8.47
C GLY A 101 18.38 -0.49 -8.14
N LEU A 102 19.19 -0.42 -7.08
CA LEU A 102 20.01 -1.54 -6.61
C LEU A 102 19.16 -2.77 -6.24
N LEU A 103 18.03 -2.57 -5.55
CA LEU A 103 17.14 -3.65 -5.13
C LEU A 103 16.32 -4.26 -6.28
N LEU A 104 16.08 -3.51 -7.35
CA LEU A 104 15.50 -4.01 -8.60
C LEU A 104 16.53 -4.69 -9.50
N GLY A 105 17.82 -4.63 -9.16
CA GLY A 105 18.90 -5.15 -10.01
C GLY A 105 19.11 -4.33 -11.28
N GLU A 106 18.72 -3.05 -11.25
CA GLU A 106 18.92 -2.14 -12.37
C GLU A 106 20.39 -1.71 -12.45
N PRO A 107 20.99 -1.68 -13.65
CA PRO A 107 22.36 -1.20 -13.81
C PRO A 107 22.46 0.31 -13.51
N GLU A 108 23.65 0.81 -13.18
CA GLU A 108 23.89 2.23 -12.86
C GLU A 108 23.30 3.23 -13.88
N ALA A 109 23.30 2.85 -15.16
CA ALA A 109 22.79 3.69 -16.25
C ALA A 109 21.27 3.63 -16.46
N ALA A 110 20.55 2.80 -15.71
CA ALA A 110 19.11 2.65 -15.85
C ALA A 110 18.36 3.91 -15.38
N VAL A 111 17.25 4.20 -16.06
CA VAL A 111 16.31 5.22 -15.60
C VAL A 111 15.45 4.58 -14.51
N ILE A 112 15.84 4.82 -13.26
CA ILE A 112 15.09 4.35 -12.09
C ILE A 112 13.68 4.93 -12.15
N VAL A 113 12.67 4.07 -11.97
CA VAL A 113 11.25 4.46 -11.88
C VAL A 113 11.03 5.28 -10.61
N ASP A 114 10.87 6.60 -10.77
CA ASP A 114 10.78 7.59 -9.69
C ASP A 114 9.61 7.30 -8.74
N GLU A 115 8.49 6.83 -9.28
CA GLU A 115 7.23 6.61 -8.59
C GLU A 115 7.38 5.70 -7.37
N ILE A 116 8.30 4.74 -7.43
CA ILE A 116 8.56 3.80 -6.32
C ILE A 116 9.21 4.56 -5.16
N ALA A 117 10.26 5.35 -5.43
CA ALA A 117 10.93 6.14 -4.39
C ALA A 117 10.01 7.21 -3.80
N GLU A 118 9.16 7.82 -4.63
CA GLU A 118 8.16 8.82 -4.22
C GLU A 118 7.10 8.21 -3.32
N TRP A 119 6.61 7.02 -3.66
CA TRP A 119 5.66 6.28 -2.84
C TRP A 119 6.29 5.83 -1.50
N ILE A 120 7.56 5.43 -1.48
CA ILE A 120 8.28 5.11 -0.24
C ILE A 120 8.36 6.34 0.67
N ASP A 121 8.68 7.51 0.12
CA ASP A 121 8.75 8.77 0.87
C ASP A 121 7.39 9.16 1.46
N LEU A 122 6.32 9.14 0.65
CA LEU A 122 4.96 9.46 1.08
C LEU A 122 4.46 8.48 2.16
N THR A 123 4.66 7.18 1.96
CA THR A 123 4.21 6.20 2.96
C THR A 123 5.02 6.28 4.26
N ALA A 124 6.30 6.65 4.18
CA ALA A 124 7.09 6.94 5.37
C ALA A 124 6.59 8.19 6.09
N SER A 125 6.24 9.28 5.38
CA SER A 125 5.72 10.52 6.00
C SER A 125 4.45 10.25 6.81
N ASP A 126 3.53 9.47 6.25
CA ASP A 126 2.21 9.25 6.85
C ASP A 126 2.21 8.16 7.92
N SER A 127 3.23 7.29 7.94
CA SER A 127 3.24 6.10 8.79
C SER A 127 3.07 6.36 10.29
N ALA A 128 3.53 7.51 10.81
CA ALA A 128 3.31 7.87 12.21
C ALA A 128 1.83 8.16 12.52
N ALA A 129 1.16 8.90 11.63
CA ALA A 129 -0.27 9.20 11.76
C ALA A 129 -1.12 7.93 11.57
N VAL A 130 -0.78 7.09 10.61
CA VAL A 130 -1.44 5.79 10.39
C VAL A 130 -1.31 4.89 11.62
N ARG A 131 -0.11 4.80 12.20
CA ARG A 131 0.12 4.01 13.42
C ARG A 131 -0.66 4.57 14.61
N ALA A 132 -0.69 5.90 14.78
CA ALA A 132 -1.49 6.54 15.82
C ALA A 132 -3.00 6.25 15.65
N ALA A 133 -3.51 6.27 14.41
CA ALA A 133 -4.89 5.91 14.11
C ALA A 133 -5.18 4.44 14.41
N ALA A 134 -4.24 3.52 14.13
CA ALA A 134 -4.37 2.11 14.46
C ALA A 134 -4.50 1.89 15.98
N HIS A 135 -3.65 2.56 16.78
CA HIS A 135 -3.73 2.53 18.25
C HIS A 135 -5.01 3.15 18.83
N ALA A 136 -5.64 4.07 18.08
CA ALA A 136 -6.87 4.74 18.49
C ALA A 136 -8.15 3.96 18.12
N LEU A 137 -8.04 2.78 17.49
CA LEU A 137 -9.20 1.95 17.17
C LEU A 137 -9.94 1.52 18.43
N SER A 138 -11.28 1.61 18.40
CA SER A 138 -12.11 1.00 19.44
C SER A 138 -11.90 -0.52 19.47
N PRO A 139 -12.15 -1.22 20.60
CA PRO A 139 -12.03 -2.67 20.66
C PRO A 139 -12.81 -3.43 19.57
N ALA A 140 -14.00 -2.91 19.21
CA ALA A 140 -14.82 -3.48 18.14
C ALA A 140 -14.19 -3.28 16.75
N HIS A 141 -13.68 -2.07 16.46
CA HIS A 141 -13.02 -1.79 15.18
C HIS A 141 -11.69 -2.54 15.04
N HIS A 142 -10.91 -2.64 16.11
CA HIS A 142 -9.69 -3.45 16.13
C HIS A 142 -10.01 -4.93 15.87
N THR A 143 -11.04 -5.49 16.51
CA THR A 143 -11.49 -6.88 16.27
C THR A 143 -11.88 -7.09 14.81
N LEU A 144 -12.64 -6.16 14.23
CA LEU A 144 -13.01 -6.21 12.81
C LEU A 144 -11.76 -6.14 11.90
N ALA A 145 -10.81 -5.25 12.19
CA ALA A 145 -9.57 -5.14 11.46
C ALA A 145 -8.76 -6.45 11.50
N VAL A 146 -8.66 -7.11 12.66
CA VAL A 146 -8.01 -8.42 12.80
C VAL A 146 -8.72 -9.49 11.98
N HIS A 147 -10.06 -9.53 11.95
CA HIS A 147 -10.81 -10.50 11.13
C HIS A 147 -10.68 -10.25 9.63
N TYR A 148 -10.54 -8.99 9.22
CA TYR A 148 -10.44 -8.64 7.81
C TYR A 148 -9.00 -8.80 7.29
N TYR A 149 -8.03 -8.16 7.94
CA TYR A 149 -6.63 -8.09 7.53
C TYR A 149 -5.73 -9.19 8.12
N GLY A 150 -6.16 -9.81 9.23
CA GLY A 150 -5.36 -10.79 9.98
C GLY A 150 -4.57 -10.17 11.14
N ALA A 151 -4.40 -10.95 12.21
CA ALA A 151 -3.77 -10.48 13.46
C ALA A 151 -2.33 -9.99 13.26
N GLN A 152 -1.55 -10.66 12.40
CA GLN A 152 -0.16 -10.27 12.14
C GLN A 152 -0.06 -8.94 11.39
N ALA A 153 -0.97 -8.68 10.44
CA ALA A 153 -0.96 -7.44 9.67
C ALA A 153 -1.33 -6.24 10.55
N VAL A 154 -2.35 -6.38 11.40
CA VAL A 154 -2.75 -5.34 12.37
C VAL A 154 -1.62 -5.08 13.36
N ARG A 155 -1.06 -6.14 13.96
CA ARG A 155 0.09 -6.00 14.87
C ARG A 155 1.28 -5.30 14.22
N ARG A 156 1.63 -5.68 12.98
CA ARG A 156 2.71 -5.02 12.24
C ARG A 156 2.42 -3.52 12.08
N LEU A 157 1.19 -3.14 11.74
CA LEU A 157 0.80 -1.74 11.60
C LEU A 157 0.97 -0.93 12.90
N GLU A 158 0.68 -1.57 14.04
CA GLU A 158 0.74 -0.97 15.37
C GLU A 158 2.17 -0.89 15.93
N GLU A 159 2.99 -1.92 15.69
CA GLU A 159 4.30 -2.07 16.33
C GLU A 159 5.46 -1.61 15.44
N PHE A 160 5.37 -1.77 14.12
CA PHE A 160 6.45 -1.41 13.23
C PHE A 160 6.53 0.11 13.02
N ASP A 161 7.74 0.66 13.12
CA ASP A 161 8.00 2.08 12.89
C ASP A 161 8.84 2.31 11.62
N PRO A 162 8.18 2.58 10.46
CA PRO A 162 8.87 2.86 9.21
C PRO A 162 9.80 4.07 9.29
N GLN A 163 9.39 5.14 9.98
CA GLN A 163 10.20 6.36 10.08
C GLN A 163 11.47 6.13 10.88
N LYS A 164 11.35 5.47 12.04
CA LYS A 164 12.51 5.10 12.86
C LYS A 164 13.44 4.16 12.11
N THR A 165 12.89 3.11 11.50
CA THR A 165 13.65 2.12 10.72
C THR A 165 14.40 2.78 9.57
N SER A 166 13.77 3.74 8.88
CA SER A 166 14.40 4.48 7.77
C SER A 166 15.54 5.37 8.24
N ARG A 167 15.35 6.14 9.32
CA ARG A 167 16.41 7.02 9.87
C ARG A 167 17.62 6.22 10.37
N GLU A 168 17.36 5.18 11.15
CA GLU A 168 18.43 4.34 11.71
C GLU A 168 19.16 3.56 10.60
N GLY A 169 18.42 3.08 9.59
CA GLY A 169 18.97 2.38 8.44
C GLY A 169 19.89 3.23 7.57
N LEU A 170 19.48 4.47 7.28
CA LEU A 170 20.32 5.42 6.55
C LEU A 170 21.59 5.78 7.33
N ALA A 171 21.46 6.01 8.64
CA ALA A 171 22.63 6.22 9.49
C ALA A 171 23.58 5.02 9.50
N TRP A 172 23.02 3.80 9.53
CA TRP A 172 23.80 2.57 9.44
C TRP A 172 24.56 2.46 8.10
N LEU A 173 23.93 2.79 6.97
CA LEU A 173 24.59 2.81 5.66
C LEU A 173 25.74 3.82 5.61
N ASP A 174 25.54 5.02 6.17
CA ASP A 174 26.58 6.04 6.23
C ASP A 174 27.75 5.58 7.10
N THR A 175 27.49 4.99 8.28
CA THR A 175 28.55 4.41 9.13
C THR A 175 29.33 3.33 8.39
N GLN A 176 28.66 2.37 7.76
CA GLN A 176 29.35 1.29 7.03
C GLN A 176 30.15 1.80 5.83
N SER A 177 29.63 2.79 5.11
CA SER A 177 30.33 3.41 3.98
C SER A 177 31.57 4.16 4.46
N GLN A 178 31.45 4.89 5.57
CA GLN A 178 32.56 5.63 6.16
C GLN A 178 33.65 4.71 6.70
N GLU A 179 33.28 3.65 7.43
CA GLU A 179 34.22 2.69 8.01
C GLU A 179 34.99 1.90 6.94
N ARG A 180 34.32 1.48 5.87
CA ARG A 180 34.93 0.62 4.84
C ARG A 180 35.63 1.40 3.73
N HIS A 181 35.16 2.60 3.42
CA HIS A 181 35.58 3.34 2.22
C HIS A 181 35.86 4.83 2.45
N SER A 182 35.65 5.36 3.66
CA SER A 182 35.83 6.78 4.00
C SER A 182 35.03 7.75 3.10
N ARG A 183 33.87 7.30 2.63
CA ARG A 183 32.96 8.04 1.75
C ARG A 183 31.51 7.81 2.18
N THR A 184 30.62 8.71 1.78
CA THR A 184 29.17 8.49 1.93
C THR A 184 28.69 7.40 0.99
N PHE A 185 27.58 6.73 1.32
CA PHE A 185 27.03 5.65 0.48
C PHE A 185 26.78 6.10 -0.97
N ALA A 186 26.25 7.31 -1.15
CA ALA A 186 25.98 7.88 -2.48
C ALA A 186 27.25 8.17 -3.32
N ALA A 187 28.42 8.30 -2.67
CA ALA A 187 29.69 8.57 -3.34
C ALA A 187 30.53 7.30 -3.59
N LEU A 188 30.01 6.13 -3.23
CA LEU A 188 30.58 4.84 -3.57
C LEU A 188 30.24 4.45 -5.01
N ASP A 189 31.10 3.64 -5.62
CA ASP A 189 30.78 2.96 -6.87
C ASP A 189 29.79 1.82 -6.62
N GLU A 190 29.12 1.36 -7.70
CA GLU A 190 28.11 0.31 -7.62
C GLU A 190 28.59 -0.97 -6.92
N PRO A 191 29.80 -1.51 -7.20
CA PRO A 191 30.28 -2.70 -6.51
C PRO A 191 30.41 -2.52 -4.99
N ALA A 192 30.87 -1.36 -4.51
CA ALA A 192 30.98 -1.11 -3.08
C ALA A 192 29.60 -0.91 -2.43
N GLN A 193 28.64 -0.28 -3.12
CA GLN A 193 27.26 -0.18 -2.64
C GLN A 193 26.63 -1.57 -2.49
N ILE A 194 26.78 -2.42 -3.50
CA ILE A 194 26.28 -3.81 -3.48
C ILE A 194 26.94 -4.59 -2.34
N ALA A 195 28.27 -4.50 -2.16
CA ALA A 195 28.96 -5.21 -1.08
C ALA A 195 28.47 -4.83 0.33
N ILE A 196 28.07 -3.56 0.54
CA ILE A 196 27.44 -3.13 1.79
C ILE A 196 26.06 -3.76 1.93
N LEU A 197 25.22 -3.70 0.89
CA LEU A 197 23.87 -4.29 0.91
C LEU A 197 23.88 -5.81 1.08
N ASP A 198 24.82 -6.51 0.43
CA ASP A 198 24.98 -7.96 0.55
C ASP A 198 25.22 -8.38 2.00
N SER A 199 25.98 -7.57 2.76
CA SER A 199 26.25 -7.85 4.18
C SER A 199 25.03 -7.79 5.10
N ILE A 200 23.92 -7.18 4.64
CA ILE A 200 22.63 -7.10 5.35
C ILE A 200 21.48 -7.76 4.60
N SER A 201 21.79 -8.41 3.47
CA SER A 201 20.82 -9.11 2.64
C SER A 201 20.35 -10.42 3.28
N ASP A 202 19.39 -11.08 2.61
CA ASP A 202 18.91 -12.41 3.00
C ASP A 202 19.91 -13.54 2.68
N ASN A 203 20.95 -13.26 1.89
CA ASN A 203 21.96 -14.23 1.49
C ASN A 203 23.15 -14.31 2.46
N ARG A 204 23.16 -13.50 3.53
CA ARG A 204 24.26 -13.50 4.51
C ARG A 204 24.29 -14.82 5.32
N PRO A 205 25.46 -15.28 5.79
CA PRO A 205 25.56 -16.55 6.53
C PRO A 205 24.74 -16.59 7.85
N ASP A 206 24.54 -15.45 8.48
CA ASP A 206 23.89 -15.27 9.79
C ASP A 206 22.48 -14.67 9.68
N VAL A 207 21.65 -15.21 8.79
CA VAL A 207 20.28 -14.72 8.48
C VAL A 207 19.42 -14.45 9.73
N LYS A 208 19.62 -15.20 10.82
CA LYS A 208 18.84 -15.07 12.07
C LYS A 208 19.24 -13.88 12.95
N THR A 209 20.43 -13.31 12.75
CA THR A 209 20.91 -12.18 13.54
C THR A 209 20.36 -10.89 12.97
N GLU A 210 19.44 -10.24 13.66
CA GLU A 210 18.96 -8.92 13.24
C GLU A 210 19.85 -7.79 13.76
N ASN A 211 20.06 -6.79 12.92
CA ASN A 211 20.61 -5.49 13.30
C ASN A 211 19.86 -4.37 12.58
N THR A 212 20.26 -3.13 12.83
CA THR A 212 19.63 -1.95 12.21
C THR A 212 19.63 -1.99 10.68
N GLY A 213 20.75 -2.33 10.06
CA GLY A 213 20.87 -2.45 8.61
C GLY A 213 19.96 -3.54 8.05
N THR A 214 19.88 -4.71 8.70
CA THR A 214 19.07 -5.83 8.21
C THR A 214 17.57 -5.53 8.28
N ARG A 215 17.10 -4.89 9.36
CA ARG A 215 15.71 -4.44 9.46
C ARG A 215 15.37 -3.41 8.39
N PHE A 216 16.28 -2.46 8.14
CA PHE A 216 16.11 -1.47 7.09
C PHE A 216 16.10 -2.09 5.69
N PHE A 217 17.00 -3.05 5.42
CA PHE A 217 17.03 -3.80 4.17
C PHE A 217 15.72 -4.54 3.93
N HIS A 218 15.20 -5.27 4.92
CA HIS A 218 13.92 -5.96 4.82
C HIS A 218 12.76 -5.01 4.55
N TYR A 219 12.71 -3.89 5.27
CA TYR A 219 11.72 -2.85 5.04
C TYR A 219 11.80 -2.29 3.62
N MET A 220 12.99 -1.89 3.15
CA MET A 220 13.18 -1.35 1.81
C MET A 220 12.84 -2.38 0.73
N LYS A 221 13.27 -3.63 0.88
CA LYS A 221 12.94 -4.72 -0.03
C LYS A 221 11.43 -4.94 -0.16
N GLU A 222 10.70 -5.00 0.97
CA GLU A 222 9.24 -5.12 0.97
C GLU A 222 8.59 -3.94 0.23
N ARG A 223 9.04 -2.71 0.49
CA ARG A 223 8.50 -1.51 -0.12
C ARG A 223 8.80 -1.44 -1.62
N VAL A 224 10.02 -1.75 -2.04
CA VAL A 224 10.42 -1.75 -3.46
C VAL A 224 9.62 -2.77 -4.25
N ILE A 225 9.48 -4.00 -3.74
CA ILE A 225 8.67 -5.04 -4.39
C ILE A 225 7.21 -4.59 -4.50
N HIS A 226 6.63 -4.06 -3.42
CA HIS A 226 5.24 -3.61 -3.45
C HIS A 226 5.03 -2.42 -4.40
N GLY A 227 5.92 -1.43 -4.38
CA GLY A 227 5.85 -0.28 -5.27
C GLY A 227 6.05 -0.69 -6.74
N PHE A 228 6.97 -1.61 -7.02
CA PHE A 228 7.22 -2.08 -8.38
C PHE A 228 6.00 -2.81 -8.96
N TYR A 229 5.47 -3.82 -8.26
CA TYR A 229 4.33 -4.62 -8.75
C TYR A 229 2.97 -3.93 -8.65
N THR A 230 2.91 -2.71 -8.10
CA THR A 230 1.74 -1.81 -8.21
C THR A 230 1.97 -0.66 -9.20
N SER A 231 3.19 -0.52 -9.73
CA SER A 231 3.51 0.43 -10.79
C SER A 231 3.08 -0.08 -12.17
N ARG A 232 3.01 0.82 -13.15
CA ARG A 232 2.78 0.45 -14.55
C ARG A 232 3.82 -0.55 -15.05
N ALA A 233 5.10 -0.30 -14.79
CA ALA A 233 6.19 -1.16 -15.27
C ALA A 233 6.08 -2.59 -14.72
N GLY A 234 5.81 -2.74 -13.41
CA GLY A 234 5.64 -4.07 -12.83
C GLY A 234 4.34 -4.77 -13.24
N LEU A 235 3.25 -4.04 -13.45
CA LEU A 235 2.01 -4.62 -14.00
C LEU A 235 2.21 -5.10 -15.45
N ASP A 236 2.97 -4.35 -16.25
CA ASP A 236 3.35 -4.74 -17.61
C ASP A 236 4.24 -6.01 -17.57
N GLU A 237 5.18 -6.11 -16.64
CA GLU A 237 6.02 -7.30 -16.43
C GLU A 237 5.20 -8.55 -16.04
N LEU A 238 4.22 -8.39 -15.14
CA LEU A 238 3.31 -9.47 -14.76
C LEU A 238 2.39 -9.91 -15.92
N GLY A 239 2.37 -9.16 -17.03
CA GLY A 239 1.42 -9.35 -18.11
C GLY A 239 -0.02 -9.19 -17.62
N TYR A 240 -0.26 -8.27 -16.68
CA TYR A 240 -1.57 -8.07 -16.08
C TYR A 240 -2.60 -7.70 -17.16
N ARG A 241 -3.66 -8.51 -17.27
CA ARG A 241 -4.72 -8.36 -18.29
C ARG A 241 -6.03 -7.79 -17.74
N GLY A 242 -5.99 -7.09 -16.61
CA GLY A 242 -7.21 -6.58 -15.96
C GLY A 242 -8.07 -7.68 -15.37
N ASN A 243 -9.39 -7.57 -15.55
CA ASN A 243 -10.38 -8.55 -15.10
C ASN A 243 -10.55 -9.75 -16.05
N ALA A 244 -9.55 -10.03 -16.90
CA ALA A 244 -9.55 -11.22 -17.74
C ALA A 244 -9.22 -12.45 -16.88
N PHE A 245 -10.04 -13.50 -16.95
CA PHE A 245 -9.77 -14.77 -16.31
C PHE A 245 -9.47 -15.84 -17.37
N TYR A 246 -8.62 -16.80 -17.01
CA TYR A 246 -8.40 -17.97 -17.83
C TYR A 246 -9.59 -18.92 -17.65
N ALA A 247 -10.31 -19.22 -18.74
CA ALA A 247 -11.41 -20.21 -18.72
C ALA A 247 -10.89 -21.66 -18.50
N SER A 248 -9.61 -21.89 -18.78
CA SER A 248 -8.88 -23.12 -18.49
C SER A 248 -7.45 -22.76 -18.08
N PRO A 249 -6.81 -23.44 -17.09
CA PRO A 249 -5.47 -23.10 -16.62
C PRO A 249 -4.45 -23.23 -17.76
N PRO A 250 -3.71 -22.16 -18.11
CA PRO A 250 -2.59 -22.29 -19.03
C PRO A 250 -1.45 -23.07 -18.34
N GLY A 251 -1.06 -24.23 -18.89
CA GLY A 251 0.13 -24.97 -18.46
C GLY A 251 -0.10 -26.19 -17.56
N CYS A 252 -1.35 -26.54 -17.23
CA CYS A 252 -1.67 -27.78 -16.49
C CYS A 252 -2.47 -28.77 -17.37
N GLU A 253 -1.90 -29.21 -18.49
CA GLU A 253 -2.54 -30.21 -19.37
C GLU A 253 -2.61 -31.62 -18.74
N HIS A 254 -1.82 -31.85 -17.69
CA HIS A 254 -1.67 -33.15 -17.02
C HIS A 254 -2.78 -33.48 -16.01
N LEU A 255 -3.75 -32.58 -15.77
CA LEU A 255 -4.85 -32.80 -14.83
C LEU A 255 -6.16 -33.22 -15.50
N TYR A 256 -6.17 -33.39 -16.83
CA TYR A 256 -7.37 -33.73 -17.62
C TYR A 256 -7.16 -34.90 -18.59
N ALA A 257 -6.12 -35.72 -18.38
CA ALA A 257 -5.91 -36.97 -19.12
C ALA A 257 -6.45 -38.18 -18.36
#